data_AF-A0A1V1PHT9-F1
#
_entry.id   AF-A0A1V1PHT9-F1
#
_cell.length_a   1.000
_cell.length_b   1.000
_cell.length_c   1.000
_cell.angle_alpha   90.00
_cell.angle_beta   90.00
_cell.angle_gamma   90.00
#
_symmetry.space_group_name_H-M   'P 1'
#
loop_
_entity.id
_entity.type
_entity.pdbx_description
1 polymer ?
#
loop_
_entity_poly.entity_id
_entity_poly.type
_entity_poly.pdbx_seq_one_letter_code
_entity_poly.pdbx_strand_id
1 'polypeptide(L)'
;MVKNYGVSSYSPIFYCLLWEQKVKFFKPDIVIMQLYSNDISSDESYKKIAVFSNDGQITAIPGPPQNKVTQFLRNFYLARFIRKIQLQLNWYFTHENLENKKVVSGYIEENPDLSQLSKDLILKCKQDVEKSGAEFYLFAIPSKYRLTQAELAKHSLQSHEFSDKVKLWANQQNINFIDMTDSFRKQSLTGHQLFFKKDIHLSKLGHQCVAKDLSKNIFTTKKR
;
A
#
# COMPACT_ATOMS: atom_id res chain seq x y z
N MET A 1 9.29 15.54 -15.84
CA MET A 1 7.83 15.66 -15.58
C MET A 1 7.41 14.52 -14.68
N VAL A 2 6.48 14.73 -13.74
CA VAL A 2 5.99 13.68 -12.83
C VAL A 2 4.52 13.39 -13.14
N LYS A 3 4.14 12.10 -13.21
CA LYS A 3 2.74 11.65 -13.33
C LYS A 3 2.40 10.71 -12.18
N ASN A 4 1.30 10.99 -11.50
CA ASN A 4 0.79 10.16 -10.41
C ASN A 4 -0.34 9.27 -10.94
N TYR A 5 -0.17 7.95 -10.81
CA TYR A 5 -1.15 6.93 -11.19
C TYR A 5 -1.76 6.21 -9.99
N GLY A 6 -1.50 6.69 -8.76
CA GLY A 6 -2.07 6.14 -7.54
C GLY A 6 -3.57 6.32 -7.49
N VAL A 7 -4.28 5.24 -7.14
CA VAL A 7 -5.73 5.22 -6.97
C VAL A 7 -6.03 4.54 -5.64
N SER A 8 -6.98 5.09 -4.88
CA SER A 8 -7.40 4.50 -3.61
C SER A 8 -7.86 3.05 -3.80
N SER A 9 -7.54 2.21 -2.83
CA SER A 9 -7.92 0.78 -2.78
C SER A 9 -7.25 -0.12 -3.83
N TYR A 10 -6.27 0.38 -4.56
CA TYR A 10 -5.46 -0.44 -5.44
C TYR A 10 -4.43 -1.24 -4.64
N SER A 11 -4.05 -2.38 -5.19
CA SER A 11 -3.06 -3.30 -4.66
C SER A 11 -2.08 -3.67 -5.79
N PRO A 12 -0.99 -4.42 -5.52
CA PRO A 12 -0.01 -4.79 -6.55
C PRO A 12 -0.60 -5.28 -7.87
N ILE A 13 -1.70 -6.06 -7.84
CA ILE A 13 -2.36 -6.55 -9.06
C ILE A 13 -2.82 -5.41 -9.99
N PHE A 14 -3.32 -4.30 -9.43
CA PHE A 14 -3.73 -3.13 -10.20
C PHE A 14 -2.53 -2.29 -10.63
N TYR A 15 -1.47 -2.20 -9.81
CA TYR A 15 -0.26 -1.48 -10.19
C TYR A 15 0.39 -2.10 -11.44
N CYS A 16 0.47 -3.42 -11.49
CA CYS A 16 0.97 -4.16 -12.66
C CYS A 16 0.07 -3.94 -13.89
N LEU A 17 -1.25 -3.95 -13.69
CA LEU A 17 -2.19 -3.70 -14.77
C LEU A 17 -2.08 -2.27 -15.32
N LEU A 18 -1.91 -1.27 -14.45
CA LEU A 18 -1.69 0.12 -14.84
C LEU A 18 -0.39 0.29 -15.64
N TRP A 19 0.66 -0.44 -15.26
CA TRP A 19 1.90 -0.47 -16.04
C TRP A 19 1.64 -0.89 -17.48
N GLU A 20 0.99 -2.04 -17.65
CA GLU A 20 0.71 -2.63 -18.95
C GLU A 20 -0.22 -1.78 -19.82
N GLN A 21 -1.19 -1.11 -19.22
CA GLN A 21 -2.22 -0.39 -19.97
C GLN A 21 -1.91 1.08 -20.19
N LYS A 22 -1.13 1.72 -19.32
CA LYS A 22 -1.04 3.20 -19.29
C LYS A 22 0.38 3.71 -19.05
N VAL A 23 1.06 3.23 -18.00
CA VAL A 23 2.30 3.88 -17.54
C VAL A 23 3.44 3.67 -18.53
N LYS A 24 3.59 2.46 -19.11
CA LYS A 24 4.70 2.18 -20.05
C LYS A 24 4.71 3.07 -21.28
N PHE A 25 3.53 3.49 -21.77
CA PHE A 25 3.40 4.37 -22.93
C PHE A 25 3.85 5.80 -22.66
N PHE A 26 3.93 6.20 -21.39
CA PHE A 26 4.54 7.47 -21.00
C PHE A 26 6.07 7.46 -21.13
N LYS A 27 6.69 6.27 -21.28
CA LYS A 27 8.16 6.08 -21.35
C LYS A 27 8.87 6.76 -20.16
N PRO A 28 8.53 6.40 -18.90
CA PRO A 28 9.18 6.99 -17.74
C PRO A 28 10.64 6.53 -17.63
N ASP A 29 11.53 7.38 -17.13
CA ASP A 29 12.90 6.97 -16.75
C ASP A 29 12.92 6.26 -15.39
N ILE A 30 11.92 6.53 -14.55
CA ILE A 30 11.83 6.06 -13.16
C ILE A 30 10.37 5.73 -12.84
N VAL A 31 10.15 4.56 -12.25
CA VAL A 31 8.87 4.10 -11.73
C VAL A 31 9.02 3.83 -10.24
N ILE A 32 8.09 4.38 -9.44
CA ILE A 32 8.10 4.24 -7.99
C ILE A 32 6.79 3.58 -7.58
N MET A 33 6.88 2.42 -6.91
CA MET A 33 5.73 1.73 -6.33
C MET A 33 5.67 2.00 -4.83
N GLN A 34 4.53 2.50 -4.36
CA GLN A 34 4.22 2.68 -2.94
C GLN A 34 3.33 1.52 -2.47
N LEU A 35 3.67 0.93 -1.33
CA LEU A 35 2.81 -0.01 -0.62
C LEU A 35 2.38 0.53 0.74
N TYR A 36 1.20 0.10 1.19
CA TYR A 36 0.80 0.12 2.59
C TYR A 36 0.26 -1.24 3.03
N SER A 37 0.15 -1.47 4.34
CA SER A 37 -0.09 -2.82 4.87
C SER A 37 -1.40 -3.44 4.41
N ASN A 38 -2.43 -2.63 4.18
CA ASN A 38 -3.73 -3.08 3.69
C ASN A 38 -3.79 -3.34 2.17
N ASP A 39 -2.72 -3.08 1.42
CA ASP A 39 -2.71 -3.35 -0.03
C ASP A 39 -2.66 -4.87 -0.30
N ILE A 40 -2.00 -5.65 0.55
CA ILE A 40 -1.68 -7.06 0.27
C ILE A 40 -2.90 -7.98 0.35
N SER A 41 -3.81 -7.73 1.29
CA SER A 41 -4.95 -8.61 1.54
C SER A 41 -5.95 -8.67 0.38
N SER A 42 -5.89 -7.69 -0.53
CA SER A 42 -6.87 -7.54 -1.62
C SER A 42 -6.49 -8.29 -2.91
N ASP A 43 -5.21 -8.60 -3.14
CA ASP A 43 -4.74 -9.19 -4.40
C ASP A 43 -5.43 -10.52 -4.73
N GLU A 44 -5.58 -11.41 -3.75
CA GLU A 44 -6.26 -12.70 -3.93
C GLU A 44 -7.74 -12.53 -4.27
N SER A 45 -8.41 -11.55 -3.66
CA SER A 45 -9.81 -11.26 -3.93
C SER A 45 -10.00 -10.70 -5.34
N TYR A 46 -9.08 -9.84 -5.79
CA TYR A 46 -9.10 -9.28 -7.14
C TYR A 46 -8.73 -10.32 -8.20
N LYS A 47 -7.77 -11.21 -7.92
CA LYS A 47 -7.39 -12.29 -8.85
C LYS A 47 -8.56 -13.23 -9.16
N LYS A 48 -9.41 -13.53 -8.17
CA LYS A 48 -10.59 -14.39 -8.35
C LYS A 48 -11.61 -13.88 -9.36
N ILE A 49 -11.67 -12.56 -9.55
CA ILE A 49 -12.60 -11.92 -10.49
C ILE A 49 -11.89 -11.36 -11.73
N ALA A 50 -10.57 -11.53 -11.82
CA ALA A 50 -9.78 -11.00 -12.92
C ALA A 50 -10.13 -11.67 -14.26
N VAL A 51 -10.03 -10.90 -15.33
CA VAL A 51 -10.15 -11.38 -16.71
C VAL A 51 -8.74 -11.69 -17.22
N PHE A 52 -8.58 -12.89 -17.76
CA PHE A 52 -7.31 -13.38 -18.29
C PHE A 52 -7.34 -13.42 -19.81
N SER A 53 -6.22 -13.09 -20.45
CA SER A 53 -5.99 -13.35 -21.87
C SER A 53 -5.67 -14.84 -22.12
N ASN A 54 -5.62 -15.22 -23.40
CA ASN A 54 -5.34 -16.60 -23.83
C ASN A 54 -3.95 -17.11 -23.38
N ASP A 55 -3.00 -16.20 -23.15
CA ASP A 55 -1.66 -16.48 -22.63
C ASP A 55 -1.58 -16.42 -21.09
N GLY A 56 -2.73 -16.32 -20.40
CA GLY A 56 -2.83 -16.38 -18.95
C GLY A 56 -2.47 -15.08 -18.22
N GLN A 57 -2.34 -13.95 -18.94
CA GLN A 57 -2.06 -12.65 -18.31
C GLN A 57 -3.34 -11.95 -17.87
N ILE A 58 -3.27 -11.19 -16.77
CA ILE A 58 -4.40 -10.39 -16.29
C ILE A 58 -4.56 -9.18 -17.20
N THR A 59 -5.74 -9.05 -17.82
CA THR A 59 -6.05 -7.95 -18.75
C THR A 59 -7.05 -6.95 -18.18
N ALA A 60 -7.87 -7.34 -17.21
CA ALA A 60 -8.78 -6.46 -16.51
C ALA A 60 -9.18 -7.04 -15.16
N ILE A 61 -9.57 -6.16 -14.24
CA ILE A 61 -10.28 -6.55 -13.01
C ILE A 61 -11.60 -5.79 -13.03
N PRO A 62 -12.74 -6.48 -13.17
CA PRO A 62 -14.04 -5.84 -13.26
C PRO A 62 -14.39 -5.16 -11.94
N GLY A 63 -15.07 -4.02 -12.04
CA GLY A 63 -15.69 -3.39 -10.88
C GLY A 63 -16.81 -4.26 -10.29
N PRO A 64 -17.34 -3.88 -9.12
CA PRO A 64 -18.46 -4.59 -8.51
C PRO A 64 -19.65 -4.65 -9.48
N PRO A 65 -20.39 -5.78 -9.51
CA PRO A 65 -21.49 -5.97 -10.45
C PRO A 65 -22.52 -4.85 -10.30
N GLN A 66 -22.88 -4.26 -11.44
CA GLN A 66 -23.86 -3.18 -11.52
C GLN A 66 -25.29 -3.73 -11.46
N ASN A 67 -25.72 -4.19 -10.28
CA ASN A 67 -27.11 -4.57 -10.05
C ASN A 67 -27.94 -3.32 -9.70
N LYS A 68 -29.07 -3.10 -10.39
CA LYS A 68 -29.99 -1.98 -10.12
C LYS A 68 -30.44 -1.95 -8.65
N VAL A 69 -30.63 -3.11 -8.03
CA VAL A 69 -31.00 -3.22 -6.61
C VAL A 69 -29.87 -2.74 -5.71
N THR A 70 -28.62 -3.16 -5.95
CA THR A 70 -27.49 -2.72 -5.13
C THR A 70 -27.18 -1.24 -5.32
N GLN A 71 -27.35 -0.71 -6.53
CA GLN A 71 -27.25 0.73 -6.80
C GLN A 71 -28.34 1.51 -6.06
N PHE A 72 -29.58 1.03 -6.10
CA PHE A 72 -30.70 1.61 -5.37
C PHE A 72 -30.43 1.61 -3.86
N LEU A 73 -30.08 0.45 -3.27
CA LEU A 73 -29.75 0.34 -1.84
C LEU A 73 -28.58 1.22 -1.43
N ARG A 74 -27.59 1.42 -2.32
CA ARG A 74 -26.50 2.36 -2.10
C ARG A 74 -26.99 3.79 -1.96
N ASN A 75 -28.19 4.17 -2.36
CA ASN A 75 -28.71 5.53 -2.18
C ASN A 75 -29.47 5.73 -0.85
N PHE A 76 -29.77 4.66 -0.11
CA PHE A 76 -30.48 4.76 1.16
C PHE A 76 -29.53 4.76 2.36
N TYR A 77 -29.61 5.81 3.18
CA TYR A 77 -28.81 5.93 4.41
C TYR A 77 -29.04 4.77 5.38
N LEU A 78 -30.28 4.31 5.54
CA LEU A 78 -30.60 3.18 6.41
C LEU A 78 -29.95 1.89 5.92
N ALA A 79 -30.01 1.60 4.63
CA ALA A 79 -29.36 0.42 4.05
C ALA A 79 -27.83 0.48 4.21
N ARG A 80 -27.21 1.66 4.03
CA ARG A 80 -25.78 1.87 4.32
C ARG A 80 -25.45 1.67 5.79
N PHE A 81 -26.31 2.14 6.70
CA PHE A 81 -26.13 1.96 8.13
C PHE A 81 -26.21 0.49 8.54
N ILE A 82 -27.24 -0.24 8.10
CA ILE A 82 -27.38 -1.68 8.34
C ILE A 82 -26.17 -2.43 7.78
N ARG A 83 -25.75 -2.11 6.55
CA ARG A 83 -24.56 -2.72 5.94
C ARG A 83 -23.30 -2.44 6.76
N LYS A 84 -23.14 -1.23 7.29
CA LYS A 84 -22.01 -0.89 8.18
C LYS A 84 -22.02 -1.75 9.45
N ILE A 85 -23.17 -1.87 10.13
CA ILE A 85 -23.30 -2.72 11.32
C ILE A 85 -22.99 -4.17 10.99
N GLN A 86 -23.54 -4.71 9.90
CA GLN A 86 -23.25 -6.06 9.43
C GLN A 86 -21.75 -6.28 9.21
N LEU A 87 -21.07 -5.33 8.55
CA LEU A 87 -19.62 -5.41 8.32
C LEU A 87 -18.83 -5.36 9.62
N GLN A 88 -19.23 -4.51 10.58
CA GLN A 88 -18.57 -4.41 11.89
C GLN A 88 -18.73 -5.70 12.70
N LEU A 89 -19.93 -6.29 12.70
CA LEU A 89 -20.20 -7.57 13.37
C LEU A 89 -19.40 -8.70 12.72
N ASN A 90 -19.44 -8.82 11.39
CA ASN A 90 -18.66 -9.84 10.68
C ASN A 90 -17.17 -9.71 10.96
N TRP A 91 -16.64 -8.48 10.95
CA TRP A 91 -15.26 -8.22 11.30
C TRP A 91 -14.95 -8.62 12.76
N TYR A 92 -15.83 -8.29 13.71
CA TYR A 92 -15.68 -8.66 15.11
C TYR A 92 -15.58 -10.19 15.29
N PHE A 93 -16.52 -10.95 14.71
CA PHE A 93 -16.53 -12.41 14.83
C PHE A 93 -15.36 -13.09 14.12
N THR A 94 -14.87 -12.53 13.01
CA THR A 94 -13.71 -13.08 12.28
C THR A 94 -12.37 -12.76 12.94
N HIS A 95 -12.32 -11.78 13.85
CA HIS A 95 -11.08 -11.28 14.46
C HIS A 95 -11.15 -11.20 15.99
N GLU A 96 -12.08 -11.92 16.63
CA GLU A 96 -12.28 -11.92 18.08
C GLU A 96 -11.01 -12.39 18.81
N ASN A 97 -10.35 -13.43 18.26
CA ASN A 97 -9.17 -14.07 18.83
C ASN A 97 -7.82 -13.49 18.36
N LEU A 98 -7.79 -12.32 17.73
CA LEU A 98 -6.51 -11.66 17.43
C LEU A 98 -5.89 -11.15 18.73
N GLU A 99 -4.93 -11.90 19.29
CA GLU A 99 -4.07 -11.42 20.36
C GLU A 99 -3.26 -10.19 19.86
N ASN A 100 -3.04 -9.21 20.74
CA ASN A 100 -2.20 -8.02 20.49
C ASN A 100 -2.63 -7.13 19.31
N LYS A 101 -3.92 -6.75 19.25
CA LYS A 101 -4.45 -5.79 18.27
C LYS A 101 -3.70 -4.45 18.33
N LYS A 102 -3.01 -4.09 17.24
CA LYS A 102 -2.36 -2.78 17.08
C LYS A 102 -3.39 -1.72 16.72
N VAL A 103 -4.04 -1.15 17.74
CA VAL A 103 -5.08 -0.13 17.53
C VAL A 103 -4.47 1.26 17.49
N VAL A 104 -4.67 1.97 16.38
CA VAL A 104 -4.29 3.38 16.24
C VAL A 104 -5.45 4.19 15.69
N SER A 105 -5.79 5.29 16.36
CA SER A 105 -6.84 6.22 15.91
C SER A 105 -8.23 5.59 15.71
N GLY A 106 -8.55 4.51 16.43
CA GLY A 106 -9.82 3.78 16.30
C GLY A 106 -9.85 2.74 15.18
N TYR A 107 -8.70 2.44 14.58
CA TYR A 107 -8.53 1.40 13.56
C TYR A 107 -7.49 0.39 14.02
N ILE A 108 -7.65 -0.86 13.61
CA ILE A 108 -6.61 -1.88 13.78
C ILE A 108 -5.73 -1.80 12.56
N GLU A 109 -4.46 -1.48 12.77
CA GLU A 109 -3.49 -1.48 11.69
C GLU A 109 -3.04 -2.91 11.41
N GLU A 110 -3.17 -3.31 10.14
CA GLU A 110 -2.76 -4.63 9.69
C GLU A 110 -1.23 -4.71 9.60
N ASN A 111 -0.66 -5.88 9.88
CA ASN A 111 0.76 -6.19 9.69
C ASN A 111 0.94 -7.54 8.95
N PRO A 112 0.37 -7.70 7.74
CA PRO A 112 0.42 -8.97 7.03
C PRO A 112 1.84 -9.27 6.55
N ASP A 113 2.10 -10.54 6.25
CA ASP A 113 3.24 -10.89 5.41
C ASP A 113 2.89 -10.64 3.94
N LEU A 114 3.92 -10.39 3.12
CA LEU A 114 3.75 -10.34 1.66
C LEU A 114 3.26 -11.70 1.15
N SER A 115 2.07 -11.72 0.56
CA SER A 115 1.53 -12.92 -0.10
C SER A 115 2.42 -13.33 -1.27
N GLN A 116 2.44 -14.62 -1.62
CA GLN A 116 3.22 -15.08 -2.77
C GLN A 116 2.74 -14.39 -4.06
N LEU A 117 1.43 -14.24 -4.24
CA LEU A 117 0.84 -13.53 -5.35
C LEU A 117 1.36 -12.09 -5.46
N SER A 118 1.36 -11.34 -4.36
CA SER A 118 1.87 -9.96 -4.35
C SER A 118 3.35 -9.89 -4.70
N LYS A 119 4.17 -10.83 -4.18
CA LYS A 119 5.59 -10.92 -4.52
C LYS A 119 5.79 -11.16 -6.02
N ASP A 120 5.08 -12.13 -6.59
CA ASP A 120 5.19 -12.49 -8.01
C ASP A 120 4.76 -11.32 -8.90
N LEU A 121 3.68 -10.63 -8.55
CA LEU A 121 3.20 -9.45 -9.24
C LEU A 121 4.24 -8.31 -9.24
N ILE A 122 4.79 -7.98 -8.06
CA ILE A 122 5.79 -6.91 -7.94
C ILE A 122 7.06 -7.28 -8.73
N LEU A 123 7.52 -8.53 -8.67
CA LEU A 123 8.69 -9.00 -9.42
C LEU A 123 8.46 -8.93 -10.93
N LYS A 124 7.30 -9.37 -11.41
CA LYS A 124 6.94 -9.25 -12.82
C LYS A 124 6.92 -7.78 -13.25
N CYS A 125 6.27 -6.91 -12.47
CA CYS A 125 6.21 -5.48 -12.78
C CYS A 125 7.60 -4.84 -12.82
N LYS A 126 8.48 -5.16 -11.87
CA LYS A 126 9.87 -4.72 -11.87
C LYS A 126 10.57 -5.12 -13.17
N GLN A 127 10.47 -6.40 -13.55
CA GLN A 127 11.10 -6.89 -14.77
C GLN A 127 10.57 -6.16 -16.02
N ASP A 128 9.28 -5.91 -16.09
CA ASP A 128 8.66 -5.24 -17.24
C ASP A 128 9.04 -3.75 -17.31
N VAL A 129 9.21 -3.08 -16.16
CA VAL A 129 9.76 -1.71 -16.04
C VAL A 129 11.22 -1.65 -16.46
N GLU A 130 12.06 -2.56 -15.98
CA GLU A 130 13.48 -2.58 -16.30
C GLU A 130 13.72 -2.92 -17.78
N LYS A 131 12.91 -3.81 -18.36
CA LYS A 131 12.93 -4.10 -19.80
C LYS A 131 12.59 -2.88 -20.66
N SER A 132 11.82 -1.92 -20.16
CA SER A 132 11.58 -0.66 -20.89
C SER A 132 12.72 0.34 -20.78
N GLY A 133 13.80 0.01 -20.05
CA GLY A 133 14.94 0.89 -19.79
C GLY A 133 14.72 1.83 -18.60
N ALA A 134 13.65 1.66 -17.82
CA ALA A 134 13.33 2.49 -16.67
C ALA A 134 13.87 1.87 -15.37
N GLU A 135 14.16 2.69 -14.37
CA GLU A 135 14.50 2.21 -13.03
C GLU A 135 13.24 1.94 -12.21
N PHE A 136 13.23 0.81 -11.49
CA PHE A 136 12.15 0.47 -10.56
C PHE A 136 12.57 0.71 -9.10
N TYR A 137 11.76 1.46 -8.37
CA TYR A 137 11.90 1.70 -6.94
C TYR A 137 10.66 1.25 -6.19
N LEU A 138 10.87 0.72 -4.98
CA LEU A 138 9.81 0.29 -4.08
C LEU A 138 9.95 0.99 -2.73
N PHE A 139 8.83 1.38 -2.14
CA PHE A 139 8.79 1.74 -0.72
C PHE A 139 7.49 1.32 -0.08
N ALA A 140 7.52 1.14 1.23
CA ALA A 140 6.33 0.87 2.04
C ALA A 140 6.21 1.93 3.12
N ILE A 141 5.02 2.49 3.30
CA ILE A 141 4.78 3.50 4.34
C ILE A 141 4.95 2.83 5.72
N PRO A 142 5.79 3.40 6.61
CA PRO A 142 5.94 2.91 7.97
C PRO A 142 4.63 2.84 8.74
N SER A 143 4.49 1.86 9.64
CA SER A 143 3.30 1.71 10.48
C SER A 143 3.02 2.98 11.28
N LYS A 144 1.76 3.43 11.23
CA LYS A 144 1.28 4.56 12.03
C LYS A 144 1.31 4.23 13.52
N TYR A 145 0.93 3.01 13.90
CA TYR A 145 0.96 2.49 15.26
C TYR A 145 2.38 2.56 15.84
N ARG A 146 3.39 2.07 15.10
CA ARG A 146 4.81 2.13 15.48
C ARG A 146 5.31 3.56 15.70
N LEU A 147 4.71 4.52 15.00
CA LEU A 147 5.08 5.93 15.05
C LEU A 147 4.33 6.73 16.11
N THR A 148 3.50 6.08 16.93
CA THR A 148 2.88 6.73 18.10
C THR A 148 3.89 6.95 19.21
N GLN A 149 3.73 8.01 20.00
CA GLN A 149 4.65 8.32 21.11
C GLN A 149 4.76 7.20 22.14
N ALA A 150 3.66 6.49 22.40
CA ALA A 150 3.63 5.35 23.31
C ALA A 150 4.52 4.19 22.83
N GLU A 151 4.51 3.89 21.53
CA GLU A 151 5.34 2.84 20.95
C GLU A 151 6.79 3.28 20.77
N LEU A 152 7.02 4.55 20.43
CA LEU A 152 8.36 5.12 20.34
C LEU A 152 9.09 5.11 21.70
N ALA A 153 8.35 5.27 22.80
CA ALA A 153 8.88 5.24 24.16
C ALA A 153 9.27 3.84 24.66
N LYS A 154 8.79 2.75 24.01
CA LYS A 154 9.04 1.38 24.47
C LYS A 154 10.46 0.85 24.20
N HIS A 155 11.33 1.62 23.54
CA HIS A 155 12.75 1.31 23.20
C HIS A 155 13.03 0.00 22.44
N SER A 156 12.20 -1.02 22.53
CA SER A 156 12.28 -2.29 21.81
C SER A 156 11.30 -2.30 20.63
N LEU A 157 11.72 -1.75 19.49
CA LEU A 157 11.08 -1.99 18.19
C LEU A 157 11.34 -3.44 17.73
N GLN A 158 11.00 -4.43 18.55
CA GLN A 158 11.36 -5.83 18.32
C GLN A 158 10.46 -6.53 17.30
N SER A 159 9.24 -6.04 17.06
CA SER A 159 8.36 -6.62 16.03
C SER A 159 8.62 -5.99 14.67
N HIS A 160 8.99 -6.81 13.68
CA HIS A 160 9.04 -6.40 12.28
C HIS A 160 7.64 -5.95 11.82
N GLU A 161 7.52 -4.68 11.43
CA GLU A 161 6.31 -4.15 10.80
C GLU A 161 6.32 -4.42 9.30
N PHE A 162 5.17 -4.17 8.65
CA PHE A 162 5.00 -4.38 7.23
C PHE A 162 6.12 -3.76 6.39
N SER A 163 6.49 -2.50 6.67
CA SER A 163 7.59 -1.83 5.95
C SER A 163 8.93 -2.54 6.09
N ASP A 164 9.20 -3.14 7.26
CA ASP A 164 10.44 -3.87 7.52
C ASP A 164 10.44 -5.21 6.77
N LYS A 165 9.30 -5.90 6.75
CA LYS A 165 9.10 -7.13 5.98
C LYS A 165 9.28 -6.90 4.47
N VAL A 166 8.69 -5.82 3.94
CA VAL A 166 8.87 -5.43 2.54
C VAL A 166 10.32 -5.08 2.25
N LYS A 167 11.00 -4.33 3.13
CA LYS A 167 12.43 -4.00 2.98
C LYS A 167 13.30 -5.24 2.90
N LEU A 168 13.13 -6.17 3.84
CA LEU A 168 13.89 -7.42 3.89
C LEU A 168 13.71 -8.22 2.61
N TRP A 169 12.46 -8.39 2.18
CA TRP A 169 12.15 -9.10 0.92
C TRP A 169 12.72 -8.37 -0.30
N ALA A 170 12.56 -7.05 -0.39
CA ALA A 170 13.06 -6.24 -1.49
C ALA A 170 14.59 -6.37 -1.63
N ASN A 171 15.32 -6.35 -0.51
CA ASN A 171 16.77 -6.56 -0.50
C ASN A 171 17.16 -7.96 -1.02
N GLN A 172 16.44 -9.01 -0.61
CA GLN A 172 16.66 -10.38 -1.11
C GLN A 172 16.45 -10.50 -2.62
N GLN A 173 15.58 -9.67 -3.19
CA GLN A 173 15.23 -9.66 -4.61
C GLN A 173 15.98 -8.60 -5.42
N ASN A 174 16.99 -7.93 -4.82
CA ASN A 174 17.74 -6.83 -5.45
C ASN A 174 16.82 -5.73 -6.02
N ILE A 175 15.80 -5.34 -5.25
CA ILE A 175 14.91 -4.22 -5.57
C ILE A 175 15.44 -2.95 -4.89
N ASN A 176 15.48 -1.83 -5.61
CA ASN A 176 15.84 -0.53 -5.04
C ASN A 176 14.78 -0.08 -4.03
N PHE A 177 14.99 -0.42 -2.75
CA PHE A 177 14.06 -0.08 -1.68
C PHE A 177 14.41 1.25 -1.02
N ILE A 178 13.42 2.15 -0.90
CA ILE A 178 13.57 3.43 -0.21
C ILE A 178 12.99 3.31 1.19
N ASP A 179 13.87 3.19 2.19
CA ASP A 179 13.46 3.10 3.59
C ASP A 179 13.17 4.49 4.20
N MET A 180 11.92 4.70 4.58
CA MET A 180 11.42 5.94 5.18
C MET A 180 11.23 5.82 6.70
N THR A 181 11.63 4.70 7.30
CA THR A 181 11.39 4.43 8.74
C THR A 181 12.06 5.48 9.62
N ASP A 182 13.33 5.78 9.37
CA ASP A 182 14.10 6.70 10.21
C ASP A 182 13.63 8.15 10.10
N SER A 183 13.28 8.60 8.89
CA SER A 183 12.79 9.96 8.66
C SER A 183 11.45 10.17 9.35
N PHE A 184 10.52 9.22 9.20
CA PHE A 184 9.22 9.24 9.86
C PHE A 184 9.38 9.19 11.38
N ARG A 185 10.23 8.30 11.89
CA ARG A 185 10.51 8.19 13.33
C ARG A 185 11.03 9.52 13.90
N LYS A 186 12.03 10.14 13.25
CA LYS A 186 12.58 11.43 13.68
C LYS A 186 11.52 12.52 13.73
N GLN A 187 10.65 12.60 12.72
CA GLN A 187 9.58 13.59 12.69
C GLN A 187 8.52 13.30 13.78
N SER A 188 8.10 12.05 13.95
CA SER A 188 7.13 11.69 15.00
C SER A 188 7.62 12.02 16.41
N LEU A 189 8.92 11.81 16.69
CA LEU A 189 9.53 12.16 17.99
C LEU A 189 9.42 13.66 18.32
N THR A 190 9.36 14.54 17.31
CA THR A 190 9.16 15.99 17.53
C THR A 190 7.71 16.37 17.85
N GLY A 191 6.80 15.40 17.97
CA GLY A 191 5.37 15.63 18.26
C GLY A 191 4.54 15.96 17.02
N HIS A 192 5.14 15.94 15.84
CA HIS A 192 4.44 16.20 14.59
C HIS A 192 3.55 15.03 14.16
N GLN A 193 2.37 15.36 13.59
CA GLN A 193 1.43 14.37 13.07
C GLN A 193 1.70 14.10 11.57
N LEU A 194 2.33 12.98 11.27
CA LEU A 194 2.58 12.53 9.88
C LEU A 194 1.35 11.90 9.22
N PHE A 195 0.34 11.57 10.00
CA PHE A 195 -0.93 10.97 9.57
C PHE A 195 -2.09 11.81 10.09
N PHE A 196 -3.24 11.76 9.44
CA PHE A 196 -4.43 12.39 10.01
C PHE A 196 -4.85 11.70 11.32
N LYS A 197 -5.46 12.48 12.23
CA LYS A 197 -5.83 11.99 13.57
C LYS A 197 -6.78 10.79 13.57
N LYS A 198 -7.69 10.70 12.60
CA LYS A 198 -8.67 9.60 12.47
C LYS A 198 -8.56 8.90 11.11
N ASP A 199 -7.33 8.71 10.62
CA ASP A 199 -7.09 8.07 9.33
C ASP A 199 -5.68 7.48 9.26
N ILE A 200 -5.49 6.47 8.41
CA ILE A 200 -4.18 5.93 8.02
C ILE A 200 -3.53 6.74 6.88
N HIS A 201 -4.25 7.69 6.28
CA HIS A 201 -3.69 8.57 5.26
C HIS A 201 -2.68 9.57 5.87
N LEU A 202 -1.64 9.86 5.08
CA LEU A 202 -0.62 10.84 5.43
C LEU A 202 -1.20 12.26 5.50
N SER A 203 -0.72 13.04 6.46
CA SER A 203 -0.95 14.48 6.49
C SER A 203 -0.09 15.19 5.43
N LYS A 204 -0.28 16.51 5.28
CA LYS A 204 0.63 17.35 4.46
C LYS A 204 2.10 17.13 4.83
N LEU A 205 2.40 17.04 6.13
CA LEU A 205 3.76 16.83 6.61
C LEU A 205 4.25 15.40 6.34
N GLY A 206 3.39 14.40 6.45
CA GLY A 206 3.69 13.02 6.04
C GLY A 206 4.11 12.95 4.57
N HIS A 207 3.32 13.55 3.68
CA HIS A 207 3.66 13.64 2.26
C HIS A 207 4.95 14.41 2.00
N GLN A 208 5.23 15.49 2.76
CA GLN A 208 6.51 16.20 2.67
C GLN A 208 7.70 15.32 3.09
N CYS A 209 7.53 14.46 4.09
CA CYS A 209 8.56 13.50 4.51
C CYS A 209 8.86 12.51 3.38
N VAL A 210 7.82 11.91 2.78
CA VAL A 210 7.94 11.03 1.62
C VAL A 210 8.69 11.71 0.48
N ALA A 211 8.27 12.93 0.11
CA ALA A 211 8.89 13.66 -1.00
C ALA A 211 10.39 13.94 -0.76
N LYS A 212 10.77 14.27 0.49
CA LYS A 212 12.18 14.49 0.85
C LYS A 212 13.01 13.21 0.72
N ASP A 213 12.49 12.07 1.17
CA ASP A 213 13.21 10.79 1.07
C ASP A 213 13.32 10.32 -0.38
N LEU A 214 12.26 10.46 -1.17
CA LEU A 214 12.33 10.19 -2.61
C LEU A 214 13.36 11.10 -3.28
N SER A 215 13.35 12.40 -2.97
CA SER A 215 14.32 13.36 -3.50
C SER A 215 15.77 12.94 -3.20
N LYS A 216 16.02 12.53 -1.95
CA LYS A 216 17.35 12.16 -1.46
C LYS A 216 17.87 10.84 -2.07
N ASN A 217 16.99 9.86 -2.27
CA ASN A 217 17.42 8.54 -2.72
C ASN A 217 17.51 8.44 -4.26
N ILE A 218 16.68 9.21 -4.98
CA ILE A 218 16.56 9.07 -6.44
C ILE A 218 17.35 10.16 -7.18
N PHE A 219 17.34 11.41 -6.70
CA PHE A 219 17.79 12.55 -7.50
C PHE A 219 19.17 13.08 -7.09
N THR A 220 19.62 12.83 -5.86
CA THR A 220 20.98 13.22 -5.43
C THR A 220 22.07 12.26 -5.89
N THR A 221 21.73 11.01 -6.19
CA THR A 221 22.63 9.99 -6.74
C THR A 221 22.91 10.16 -8.24
N LYS A 222 22.05 10.88 -8.97
CA LYS A 222 22.17 11.13 -10.42
C LYS A 222 22.93 12.41 -10.81
N LYS A 223 23.62 13.08 -9.88
CA LYS A 223 24.61 14.11 -10.24
C LYS A 223 25.90 13.44 -10.77
N ARG A 224 25.87 12.95 -12.00
CA ARG A 224 27.05 12.68 -12.83
C ARG A 224 26.72 13.00 -14.28
#